data_AF-A0A3A5QMY9-F1
#
_entry.id   AF-A0A3A5QMY9-F1
#
_cell.length_a   1.000
_cell.length_b   1.000
_cell.length_c   1.000
_cell.angle_alpha   90.00
_cell.angle_beta   90.00
_cell.angle_gamma   90.00
#
_symmetry.space_group_name_H-M   'P 1'
#
loop_
_entity.id
_entity.type
_entity.pdbx_description
1 polymer ?
#
loop_
_entity_poly.entity_id
_entity_poly.type
_entity_poly.pdbx_seq_one_letter_code
_entity_poly.pdbx_strand_id
1 'polypeptide(L)'
;MSLGIACLFLMYLTPVLGQVSNCDINEFPPHIIYRMQTIDNIIRLSKQSLQNLGLYFIRQDSLAANILHDNGFHASLTEFYQTPVDELRGIISDLEFNDYKIIIRSNRSSRLREIVYCKDKINLKPSEVRGLLLCSDRIERRIGQKGFRQREMEFRWADSIMGQERLRLFYRTKYEDKIHKTVAEWYNGMKKEHWINVREDSVSICASLLRFESERFSYSEYWKNAGTASLYKEAMATDLFKKPESLKQWETYKKLPSWSLIRDVLYSKELIALTTAQVDSLFGIPERLEQLKEEKKRQKEKYLQRGLEYSLVKEVLTPVQINVVLKEKYGNEMRQSVEKDLETLEKNGLLQGRDAGIISKELLDYKLNLKIANVLVELEKSREHVFKRYDLENNKPVLIRKLEEIRKLEKEKKKVQF
;
A
#
# COMPACT_ATOMS: atom_id res chain seq x y z
N MET A 1 31.71 52.62 -36.95
CA MET A 1 30.41 52.89 -37.58
C MET A 1 29.62 51.59 -37.57
N SER A 2 28.88 51.30 -36.51
CA SER A 2 27.65 51.96 -36.03
C SER A 2 26.41 51.34 -36.66
N LEU A 3 25.58 50.77 -35.77
CA LEU A 3 24.12 50.80 -35.81
C LEU A 3 23.47 50.59 -37.19
N GLY A 4 22.94 49.40 -37.44
CA GLY A 4 22.06 49.23 -38.62
C GLY A 4 21.12 48.04 -38.60
N ILE A 5 21.45 46.93 -37.95
CA ILE A 5 20.69 45.68 -38.18
C ILE A 5 20.15 45.05 -36.87
N ALA A 6 20.51 45.58 -35.71
CA ALA A 6 20.02 45.09 -34.41
C ALA A 6 18.67 45.71 -33.95
N CYS A 7 18.04 46.60 -34.73
CA CYS A 7 16.82 47.34 -34.31
C CYS A 7 15.50 46.91 -34.98
N LEU A 8 15.49 45.90 -35.86
CA LEU A 8 14.25 45.52 -36.57
C LEU A 8 13.57 44.22 -36.09
N PHE A 9 14.16 43.49 -35.13
CA PHE A 9 13.53 42.30 -34.53
C PHE A 9 13.16 42.46 -33.04
N LEU A 10 13.47 43.61 -32.43
CA LEU A 10 13.11 43.94 -31.05
C LEU A 10 11.81 44.74 -30.92
N MET A 11 11.13 45.07 -32.03
CA MET A 11 9.89 45.89 -32.02
C MET A 11 8.58 45.09 -32.13
N TYR A 12 8.60 43.75 -32.14
CA TYR A 12 7.37 42.93 -32.12
C TYR A 12 7.09 42.19 -30.80
N LEU A 13 7.80 42.54 -29.72
CA LEU A 13 7.59 41.98 -28.38
C LEU A 13 7.55 43.06 -27.28
N THR A 14 6.95 44.21 -27.58
CA THR A 14 6.38 45.04 -26.52
C THR A 14 4.89 44.66 -26.40
N PRO A 15 4.43 44.11 -25.27
CA PRO A 15 3.02 44.27 -24.97
C PRO A 15 2.83 45.79 -24.82
N VAL A 16 1.91 46.35 -25.57
CA VAL A 16 1.37 47.68 -25.30
C VAL A 16 0.63 47.58 -23.96
N LEU A 17 1.40 47.59 -22.86
CA LEU A 17 0.97 47.95 -21.52
C LEU A 17 1.18 49.46 -21.40
N GLY A 18 0.50 50.19 -22.27
CA GLY A 18 0.36 51.64 -22.16
C GLY A 18 -0.70 51.92 -21.12
N GLN A 19 -0.27 52.47 -19.97
CA GLN A 19 -1.09 53.08 -18.92
C GLN A 19 -2.35 52.31 -18.54
N VAL A 20 -2.21 51.37 -17.61
CA VAL A 20 -3.34 50.83 -16.85
C VAL A 20 -3.88 51.95 -15.97
N SER A 21 -4.89 52.66 -16.45
CA SER A 21 -5.80 53.40 -15.58
C SER A 21 -6.40 52.43 -14.58
N ASN A 22 -6.35 52.75 -13.30
CA ASN A 22 -6.99 51.98 -12.23
C ASN A 22 -8.52 51.94 -12.45
N CYS A 23 -9.01 51.04 -13.31
CA CYS A 23 -10.41 50.66 -13.28
C CYS A 23 -10.63 49.73 -12.08
N ASP A 24 -11.64 50.06 -11.27
CA ASP A 24 -12.05 49.18 -10.19
C ASP A 24 -12.75 47.95 -10.80
N ILE A 25 -12.56 46.77 -10.20
CA ILE A 25 -13.12 45.52 -10.77
C ILE A 25 -14.65 45.58 -10.86
N ASN A 26 -15.27 46.40 -10.02
CA ASN A 26 -16.72 46.64 -9.99
C ASN A 26 -17.23 47.53 -11.13
N GLU A 27 -16.35 48.13 -11.93
CA GLU A 27 -16.71 49.01 -13.06
C GLU A 27 -16.91 48.23 -14.37
N PHE A 28 -16.56 46.95 -14.40
CA PHE A 28 -16.79 46.11 -15.58
C PHE A 28 -18.28 45.77 -15.74
N PRO A 29 -18.78 45.61 -16.99
CA PRO A 29 -20.14 45.16 -17.23
C PRO A 29 -20.46 43.80 -16.56
N PRO A 30 -21.71 43.57 -16.09
CA PRO A 30 -22.05 42.35 -15.36
C PRO A 30 -21.72 41.03 -16.08
N HIS A 31 -21.86 40.98 -17.40
CA HIS A 31 -21.51 39.78 -18.19
C HIS A 31 -20.01 39.54 -18.30
N ILE A 32 -19.19 40.60 -18.29
CA ILE A 32 -17.73 40.53 -18.20
C ILE A 32 -17.32 40.03 -16.82
N ILE A 33 -17.91 40.58 -15.76
CA ILE A 33 -17.68 40.14 -14.38
C ILE A 33 -18.03 38.65 -14.25
N TYR A 34 -19.17 38.22 -14.80
CA TYR A 34 -19.56 36.80 -14.79
C TYR A 34 -18.50 35.91 -15.45
N ARG A 35 -17.96 36.31 -16.61
CA ARG A 35 -16.86 35.57 -17.29
C ARG A 35 -15.55 35.60 -16.50
N MET A 36 -15.27 36.66 -15.76
CA MET A 36 -14.10 36.70 -14.87
C MET A 36 -14.29 35.74 -13.69
N GLN A 37 -15.48 35.75 -13.08
CA GLN A 37 -15.83 34.87 -11.96
C GLN A 37 -15.78 33.39 -12.33
N THR A 38 -16.13 33.00 -13.56
CA THR A 38 -16.05 31.58 -13.97
C THR A 38 -14.62 31.04 -13.89
N ILE A 39 -13.61 31.88 -14.17
CA ILE A 39 -12.19 31.52 -14.05
C ILE A 39 -11.70 31.69 -12.60
N ASP A 40 -12.08 32.78 -11.94
CA ASP A 40 -11.69 33.07 -10.54
C ASP A 40 -12.23 32.03 -9.54
N ASN A 41 -13.41 31.46 -9.82
CA ASN A 41 -13.99 30.37 -9.02
C ASN A 41 -13.18 29.07 -9.13
N ILE A 42 -12.38 28.90 -10.20
CA ILE A 42 -11.51 27.73 -10.38
C ILE A 42 -10.18 27.96 -9.67
N ILE A 43 -9.57 29.14 -9.88
CA ILE A 43 -8.39 29.58 -9.14
C ILE A 43 -8.56 31.03 -8.72
N ARG A 44 -8.29 31.31 -7.45
CA ARG A 44 -8.35 32.69 -6.97
C ARG A 44 -7.25 33.53 -7.64
N LEU A 45 -7.65 34.48 -8.47
CA LEU A 45 -6.79 35.38 -9.22
C LEU A 45 -6.41 36.61 -8.39
N SER A 46 -5.23 37.13 -8.68
CA SER A 46 -4.78 38.43 -8.20
C SER A 46 -5.58 39.56 -8.84
N LYS A 47 -5.63 40.71 -8.16
CA LYS A 47 -6.31 41.92 -8.67
C LYS A 47 -5.82 42.31 -10.07
N GLN A 48 -4.51 42.22 -10.31
CA GLN A 48 -3.92 42.53 -11.61
C GLN A 48 -4.41 41.57 -12.71
N SER A 49 -4.45 40.27 -12.44
CA SER A 49 -4.91 39.28 -13.39
C SER A 49 -6.40 39.40 -13.67
N LEU A 50 -7.22 39.75 -12.67
CA LEU A 50 -8.64 40.07 -12.86
C LEU A 50 -8.81 41.30 -13.76
N GLN A 51 -8.03 42.36 -13.55
CA GLN A 51 -8.08 43.54 -14.42
C GLN A 51 -7.68 43.22 -15.86
N ASN A 52 -6.57 42.49 -16.07
CA ASN A 52 -6.13 42.08 -17.40
C ASN A 52 -7.19 41.21 -18.10
N LEU A 53 -7.84 40.33 -17.36
CA LEU A 53 -8.89 39.44 -17.87
C LEU A 53 -10.16 40.23 -18.24
N GLY A 54 -10.56 41.22 -17.44
CA GLY A 54 -11.66 42.12 -17.75
C GLY A 54 -11.42 42.92 -19.03
N LEU A 55 -10.22 43.50 -19.18
CA LEU A 55 -9.81 44.20 -20.40
C LEU A 55 -9.78 43.26 -21.61
N TYR A 56 -9.32 42.02 -21.43
CA TYR A 56 -9.34 41.01 -22.47
C TYR A 56 -10.75 40.72 -22.97
N PHE A 57 -11.70 40.49 -22.07
CA PHE A 57 -13.08 40.21 -22.47
C PHE A 57 -13.79 41.41 -23.09
N ILE A 58 -13.54 42.65 -22.62
CA ILE A 58 -14.03 43.86 -23.29
C ILE A 58 -13.53 43.92 -24.73
N ARG A 59 -12.25 43.60 -24.96
CA ARG A 59 -11.68 43.60 -26.31
C ARG A 59 -12.35 42.54 -27.19
N GLN A 60 -12.62 41.35 -26.65
CA GLN A 60 -13.34 40.30 -27.37
C GLN A 60 -14.76 40.74 -27.75
N ASP A 61 -15.48 41.38 -26.82
CA ASP A 61 -16.83 41.91 -27.07
C ASP A 61 -16.82 43.00 -28.17
N SER A 62 -15.82 43.88 -28.16
CA SER A 62 -15.66 44.90 -29.20
C SER A 62 -15.39 44.28 -30.58
N LEU A 63 -14.57 43.24 -30.65
CA LEU A 63 -14.32 42.50 -31.90
C LEU A 63 -15.59 41.78 -32.38
N ALA A 64 -16.33 41.15 -31.47
CA ALA A 64 -17.60 40.51 -31.77
C ALA A 64 -18.63 41.52 -32.32
N ALA A 65 -18.71 42.71 -31.72
CA ALA A 65 -19.60 43.78 -32.16
C ALA A 65 -19.26 44.26 -33.59
N ASN A 66 -17.98 44.40 -33.93
CA ASN A 66 -17.56 44.77 -35.27
C ASN A 66 -17.97 43.72 -36.31
N ILE A 67 -17.77 42.43 -36.02
CA ILE A 67 -18.16 41.36 -36.95
C ILE A 67 -19.68 41.26 -37.10
N LEU A 68 -20.42 41.49 -36.02
CA LEU A 68 -21.88 41.56 -36.05
C LEU A 68 -22.38 42.74 -36.89
N HIS A 69 -21.71 43.89 -36.81
CA HIS A 69 -22.03 45.06 -37.63
C HIS A 69 -21.79 44.79 -39.12
N ASP A 70 -20.69 44.11 -39.46
CA ASP A 70 -20.32 43.86 -40.86
C ASP A 70 -21.11 42.73 -41.52
N ASN A 71 -21.48 41.69 -40.77
CA ASN A 71 -22.10 40.46 -41.31
C ASN A 71 -23.56 40.26 -40.86
N GLY A 72 -24.09 41.17 -40.03
CA GLY A 72 -25.43 41.08 -39.47
C GLY A 72 -25.66 39.80 -38.67
N PHE A 73 -26.92 39.36 -38.59
CA PHE A 73 -27.34 38.21 -37.78
C PHE A 73 -26.64 36.88 -38.11
N HIS A 74 -26.05 36.75 -39.30
CA HIS A 74 -25.36 35.54 -39.72
C HIS A 74 -23.91 35.43 -39.21
N ALA A 75 -23.43 36.44 -38.47
CA ALA A 75 -22.12 36.42 -37.82
C ALA A 75 -21.97 35.24 -36.84
N SER A 76 -20.92 34.44 -37.01
CA SER A 76 -20.53 33.45 -36.00
C SER A 76 -19.78 34.14 -34.87
N LEU A 77 -20.45 34.36 -33.73
CA LEU A 77 -19.85 35.02 -32.57
C LEU A 77 -19.19 34.05 -31.58
N THR A 78 -19.42 32.74 -31.76
CA THR A 78 -19.03 31.70 -30.80
C THR A 78 -17.54 31.75 -30.45
N GLU A 79 -16.67 32.07 -31.41
CA GLU A 79 -15.22 32.10 -31.22
C GLU A 79 -14.76 33.21 -30.24
N PHE A 80 -15.46 34.35 -30.16
CA PHE A 80 -15.12 35.48 -29.28
C PHE A 80 -15.51 35.23 -27.82
N TYR A 81 -16.50 34.37 -27.61
CA TYR A 81 -17.02 34.05 -26.28
C TYR A 81 -16.51 32.70 -25.75
N GLN A 82 -15.85 31.90 -26.60
CA GLN A 82 -15.01 30.81 -26.12
C GLN A 82 -13.75 31.39 -25.44
N THR A 83 -13.24 30.69 -24.44
CA THR A 83 -11.98 31.06 -23.78
C THR A 83 -11.07 29.85 -23.79
N PRO A 84 -10.42 29.58 -24.94
CA PRO A 84 -9.48 28.47 -25.04
C PRO A 84 -8.37 28.67 -24.01
N VAL A 85 -8.03 27.59 -23.32
CA VAL A 85 -7.10 27.61 -22.18
C VAL A 85 -5.81 28.36 -22.51
N ASP A 86 -5.23 28.12 -23.69
CA ASP A 86 -3.95 28.71 -24.06
C ASP A 86 -4.00 30.23 -24.29
N GLU A 87 -5.17 30.85 -24.50
CA GLU A 87 -5.30 32.31 -24.60
C GLU A 87 -5.13 33.02 -23.25
N LEU A 88 -5.42 32.34 -22.13
CA LEU A 88 -5.18 32.89 -20.79
C LEU A 88 -3.69 33.11 -20.50
N ARG A 89 -2.82 32.49 -21.29
CA ARG A 89 -1.37 32.64 -21.18
C ARG A 89 -0.97 34.09 -21.45
N GLY A 90 -0.33 34.72 -20.47
CA GLY A 90 0.09 36.11 -20.56
C GLY A 90 -1.01 37.13 -20.26
N ILE A 91 -2.26 36.71 -20.11
CA ILE A 91 -3.36 37.53 -19.57
C ILE A 91 -3.31 37.50 -18.04
N ILE A 92 -3.29 36.28 -17.49
CA ILE A 92 -3.07 36.03 -16.06
C ILE A 92 -1.59 35.67 -15.82
N SER A 93 -1.14 35.72 -14.56
CA SER A 93 0.26 35.42 -14.24
C SER A 93 0.61 33.96 -14.58
N ASP A 94 1.89 33.68 -14.85
CA ASP A 94 2.34 32.35 -15.23
C ASP A 94 2.03 31.27 -14.16
N LEU A 95 2.00 31.67 -12.89
CA LEU A 95 1.65 30.79 -11.77
C LEU A 95 0.14 30.51 -11.72
N GLU A 96 -0.69 31.54 -11.84
CA GLU A 96 -2.14 31.36 -11.93
C GLU A 96 -2.51 30.53 -13.16
N PHE A 97 -1.89 30.81 -14.31
CA PHE A 97 -2.07 30.02 -15.52
C PHE A 97 -1.71 28.55 -15.32
N ASN A 98 -0.60 28.26 -14.64
CA ASN A 98 -0.20 26.90 -14.28
C ASN A 98 -1.28 26.19 -13.46
N ASP A 99 -1.73 26.83 -12.39
CA ASP A 99 -2.65 26.23 -11.42
C ASP A 99 -4.03 26.01 -12.06
N TYR A 100 -4.51 26.99 -12.85
CA TYR A 100 -5.73 26.86 -13.65
C TYR A 100 -5.66 25.64 -14.58
N LYS A 101 -4.58 25.54 -15.37
CA LYS A 101 -4.40 24.48 -16.37
C LYS A 101 -4.34 23.08 -15.75
N ILE A 102 -3.77 22.96 -14.55
CA ILE A 102 -3.73 21.71 -13.78
C ILE A 102 -5.11 21.32 -13.25
N ILE A 103 -5.88 22.26 -12.68
CA ILE A 103 -7.20 21.98 -12.09
C ILE A 103 -8.22 21.55 -13.15
N ILE A 104 -8.25 22.23 -14.30
CA ILE A 104 -9.15 21.89 -15.41
C ILE A 104 -8.73 20.62 -16.17
N ARG A 105 -7.60 20.00 -15.79
CA ARG A 105 -7.05 18.76 -16.39
C ARG A 105 -6.92 18.83 -17.92
N SER A 106 -6.31 19.89 -18.43
CA SER A 106 -6.08 19.99 -19.88
C SER A 106 -5.25 18.80 -20.38
N ASN A 107 -5.75 18.10 -21.40
CA ASN A 107 -5.16 16.89 -21.99
C ASN A 107 -3.72 17.09 -22.54
N ARG A 108 -3.25 18.34 -22.65
CA ARG A 108 -1.91 18.72 -23.11
C ARG A 108 -1.05 19.34 -22.01
N SER A 109 -1.30 18.99 -20.75
CA SER A 109 -0.50 19.51 -19.63
C SER A 109 0.76 18.69 -19.43
N SER A 110 1.90 19.36 -19.33
CA SER A 110 3.16 18.70 -19.00
C SER A 110 3.23 18.35 -17.51
N ARG A 111 3.90 17.25 -17.19
CA ARG A 111 4.23 16.88 -15.81
C ARG A 111 5.02 17.97 -15.07
N LEU A 112 5.79 18.79 -15.79
CA LEU A 112 6.52 19.91 -15.19
C LEU A 112 5.59 20.92 -14.51
N ARG A 113 4.36 21.08 -15.01
CA ARG A 113 3.33 21.92 -14.38
C ARG A 113 2.82 21.34 -13.08
N GLU A 114 2.69 20.02 -12.99
CA GLU A 114 2.34 19.34 -11.73
C GLU A 114 3.43 19.54 -10.66
N ILE A 115 4.70 19.56 -11.07
CA ILE A 115 5.82 19.84 -10.16
C ILE A 115 5.71 21.28 -9.62
N VAL A 116 5.43 22.26 -10.50
CA VAL A 116 5.24 23.66 -10.12
C VAL A 116 4.00 23.84 -9.24
N TYR A 117 2.93 23.08 -9.48
CA TYR A 117 1.74 23.09 -8.62
C TYR A 117 2.07 22.66 -7.17
N CYS A 118 3.06 21.77 -7.01
CA CYS A 118 3.56 21.34 -5.71
C CYS A 118 4.69 22.21 -5.14
N LYS A 119 4.98 23.40 -5.71
CA LYS A 119 6.14 24.25 -5.40
C LYS A 119 6.37 24.49 -3.90
N ASP A 120 5.30 24.75 -3.15
CA ASP A 120 5.39 25.06 -1.72
C ASP A 120 5.70 23.81 -0.89
N LYS A 121 5.15 22.65 -1.28
CA LYS A 121 5.38 21.38 -0.59
C LYS A 121 6.80 20.84 -0.81
N ILE A 122 7.43 21.21 -1.92
CA ILE A 122 8.78 20.73 -2.29
C ILE A 122 9.85 21.82 -2.23
N ASN A 123 9.51 23.00 -1.71
CA ASN A 123 10.40 24.17 -1.52
C ASN A 123 11.17 24.55 -2.80
N LEU A 124 10.48 24.73 -3.92
CA LEU A 124 11.11 25.19 -5.17
C LEU A 124 11.58 26.64 -5.06
N LYS A 125 12.76 26.92 -5.61
CA LYS A 125 13.24 28.30 -5.76
C LYS A 125 12.49 29.02 -6.87
N PRO A 126 12.31 30.36 -6.81
CA PRO A 126 11.68 31.11 -7.89
C PRO A 126 12.36 30.95 -9.26
N SER A 127 13.68 30.76 -9.29
CA SER A 127 14.43 30.46 -10.53
C SER A 127 14.06 29.11 -11.13
N GLU A 128 13.81 28.11 -10.30
CA GLU A 128 13.45 26.75 -10.71
C GLU A 128 12.03 26.69 -11.20
N VAL A 129 11.10 27.38 -10.51
CA VAL A 129 9.72 27.56 -10.96
C VAL A 129 9.67 28.16 -12.37
N ARG A 130 10.41 29.26 -12.61
CA ARG A 130 10.50 29.86 -13.96
C ARG A 130 11.08 28.89 -14.99
N GLY A 131 12.16 28.18 -14.65
CA GLY A 131 12.77 27.19 -15.53
C GLY A 131 11.81 26.06 -15.90
N LEU A 132 11.08 25.53 -14.93
CA LEU A 132 10.10 24.45 -15.13
C LEU A 132 8.94 24.91 -16.02
N LEU A 133 8.41 26.12 -15.80
CA LEU A 133 7.34 26.69 -16.63
C LEU A 133 7.80 26.89 -18.08
N LEU A 134 8.98 27.47 -18.29
CA LEU A 134 9.56 27.64 -19.64
C LEU A 134 9.77 26.30 -20.35
N CYS A 135 10.28 25.29 -19.65
CA CYS A 135 10.43 23.96 -20.23
C CYS A 135 9.09 23.28 -20.48
N SER A 136 8.09 23.49 -19.61
CA SER A 136 6.73 22.96 -19.79
C SER A 136 6.13 23.47 -21.10
N ASP A 137 6.24 24.78 -21.38
CA ASP A 137 5.74 25.38 -22.60
C ASP A 137 6.39 24.80 -23.86
N ARG A 138 7.70 24.54 -23.81
CA ARG A 138 8.44 23.94 -24.93
C ARG A 138 8.01 22.50 -25.19
N ILE A 139 7.74 21.73 -24.13
CA ILE A 139 7.28 20.34 -24.22
C ILE A 139 5.85 20.29 -24.76
N GLU A 140 4.96 21.13 -24.23
CA GLU A 140 3.54 21.13 -24.59
C GLU A 140 3.28 21.43 -26.06
N ARG A 141 4.10 22.31 -26.68
CA ARG A 141 4.05 22.58 -28.13
C ARG A 141 4.41 21.37 -29.01
N ARG A 142 5.09 20.37 -28.44
CA ARG A 142 5.53 19.15 -29.15
C ARG A 142 4.68 17.93 -28.82
N ILE A 143 3.74 18.03 -27.88
CA ILE A 143 2.83 16.94 -27.54
C ILE A 143 2.01 16.55 -28.79
N GLY A 144 1.98 15.25 -29.11
CA GLY A 144 1.30 14.70 -30.28
C GLY A 144 2.17 14.57 -31.54
N GLN A 145 3.42 15.08 -31.53
CA GLN A 145 4.35 14.86 -32.63
C GLN A 145 4.87 13.41 -32.65
N LYS A 146 4.93 12.80 -33.85
CA LYS A 146 5.39 11.41 -34.03
C LYS A 146 6.84 11.26 -33.55
N GLY A 147 7.08 10.27 -32.68
CA GLY A 147 8.42 9.98 -32.14
C GLY A 147 8.85 10.86 -30.96
N PHE A 148 8.02 11.83 -30.52
CA PHE A 148 8.36 12.67 -29.37
C PHE A 148 8.20 11.90 -28.05
N ARG A 149 9.32 11.71 -27.34
CA ARG A 149 9.35 11.01 -26.05
C ARG A 149 9.11 11.97 -24.90
N GLN A 150 7.84 12.36 -24.72
CA GLN A 150 7.43 13.34 -23.71
C GLN A 150 7.98 13.02 -22.31
N ARG A 151 7.75 11.80 -21.80
CA ARG A 151 8.12 11.42 -20.43
C ARG A 151 9.63 11.50 -20.16
N GLU A 152 10.45 11.10 -21.12
CA GLU A 152 11.91 11.18 -21.00
C GLU A 152 12.38 12.63 -20.97
N MET A 153 11.80 13.48 -21.83
CA MET A 153 12.14 14.91 -21.87
C MET A 153 11.70 15.63 -20.60
N GLU A 154 10.50 15.36 -20.10
CA GLU A 154 10.01 15.91 -18.83
C GLU A 154 10.90 15.51 -17.66
N PHE A 155 11.30 14.24 -17.58
CA PHE A 155 12.22 13.78 -16.55
C PHE A 155 13.58 14.49 -16.63
N ARG A 156 14.20 14.53 -17.82
CA ARG A 156 15.51 15.16 -18.02
C ARG A 156 15.52 16.63 -17.64
N TRP A 157 14.47 17.37 -18.02
CA TRP A 157 14.34 18.78 -17.65
C TRP A 157 14.10 18.97 -16.16
N ALA A 158 13.22 18.16 -15.56
CA ALA A 158 13.01 18.22 -14.12
C ALA A 158 14.30 17.93 -13.36
N ASP A 159 14.99 16.82 -13.66
CA ASP A 159 16.23 16.44 -12.98
C ASP A 159 17.33 17.50 -13.12
N SER A 160 17.50 18.08 -14.31
CA SER A 160 18.46 19.15 -14.55
C SER A 160 18.17 20.43 -13.77
N ILE A 161 16.89 20.79 -13.57
CA ILE A 161 16.50 22.06 -12.94
C ILE A 161 16.47 21.97 -11.42
N MET A 162 15.89 20.89 -10.85
CA MET A 162 15.65 20.77 -9.41
C MET A 162 16.50 19.69 -8.72
N GLY A 163 17.17 18.83 -9.49
CA GLY A 163 17.98 17.73 -8.98
C GLY A 163 17.18 16.56 -8.41
N GLN A 164 17.90 15.46 -8.20
CA GLN A 164 17.34 14.19 -7.74
C GLN A 164 16.59 14.30 -6.41
N GLU A 165 17.13 14.99 -5.41
CA GLU A 165 16.54 15.04 -4.06
C GLU A 165 15.15 15.66 -4.06
N ARG A 166 14.98 16.82 -4.70
CA ARG A 166 13.67 17.47 -4.78
C ARG A 166 12.72 16.72 -5.69
N LEU A 167 13.23 16.07 -6.75
CA LEU A 167 12.37 15.29 -7.63
C LEU A 167 11.81 14.07 -6.88
N ARG A 168 12.62 13.44 -6.02
CA ARG A 168 12.16 12.41 -5.07
C ARG A 168 11.13 12.95 -4.08
N LEU A 169 11.33 14.15 -3.54
CA LEU A 169 10.34 14.79 -2.67
C LEU A 169 9.00 15.01 -3.38
N PHE A 170 9.03 15.47 -4.63
CA PHE A 170 7.83 15.56 -5.48
C PHE A 170 7.12 14.21 -5.65
N TYR A 171 7.84 13.13 -5.89
CA TYR A 171 7.23 11.80 -5.96
C TYR A 171 6.58 11.39 -4.64
N ARG A 172 7.17 11.71 -3.48
CA ARG A 172 6.54 11.45 -2.17
C ARG A 172 5.24 12.22 -2.01
N THR A 173 5.26 13.51 -2.33
CA THR A 173 4.07 14.38 -2.23
C THR A 173 2.97 13.96 -3.20
N LYS A 174 3.32 13.64 -4.46
CA LYS A 174 2.34 13.24 -5.48
C LYS A 174 1.62 11.93 -5.13
N TYR A 175 2.32 11.02 -4.46
CA TYR A 175 1.82 9.67 -4.17
C TYR A 175 1.57 9.44 -2.67
N GLU A 176 1.43 10.50 -1.89
CA GLU A 176 1.21 10.46 -0.44
C GLU A 176 0.03 9.55 -0.07
N ASP A 177 -1.13 9.73 -0.71
CA ASP A 177 -2.32 8.90 -0.48
C ASP A 177 -2.07 7.41 -0.75
N LYS A 178 -1.31 7.11 -1.82
CA LYS A 178 -0.99 5.74 -2.20
C LYS A 178 -0.03 5.11 -1.18
N ILE A 179 0.97 5.86 -0.73
CA ILE A 179 1.92 5.46 0.31
C ILE A 179 1.15 5.19 1.62
N HIS A 180 0.29 6.12 2.04
CA HIS A 180 -0.52 5.98 3.26
C HIS A 180 -1.44 4.76 3.19
N LYS A 181 -2.10 4.53 2.04
CA LYS A 181 -2.94 3.34 1.84
C LYS A 181 -2.14 2.04 1.99
N THR A 182 -0.98 1.94 1.36
CA THR A 182 -0.12 0.75 1.47
C THR A 182 0.37 0.52 2.90
N VAL A 183 0.79 1.57 3.60
CA VAL A 183 1.21 1.48 5.01
C VAL A 183 0.05 1.06 5.90
N ALA A 184 -1.16 1.58 5.67
CA ALA A 184 -2.36 1.19 6.41
C ALA A 184 -2.73 -0.28 6.17
N GLU A 185 -2.60 -0.78 4.94
CA GLU A 185 -2.81 -2.21 4.63
C GLU A 185 -1.83 -3.11 5.38
N TRP A 186 -0.54 -2.73 5.44
CA TRP A 186 0.46 -3.45 6.21
C TRP A 186 0.19 -3.41 7.71
N TYR A 187 -0.06 -2.23 8.26
CA TYR A 187 -0.34 -2.05 9.68
C TYR A 187 -1.58 -2.84 10.12
N ASN A 188 -2.68 -2.76 9.37
CA ASN A 188 -3.89 -3.52 9.67
C ASN A 188 -3.67 -5.03 9.55
N GLY A 189 -2.88 -5.47 8.57
CA GLY A 189 -2.50 -6.86 8.41
C GLY A 189 -1.65 -7.39 9.58
N MET A 190 -0.71 -6.58 10.08
CA MET A 190 0.09 -6.92 11.26
C MET A 190 -0.77 -6.95 12.53
N LYS A 191 -1.70 -5.99 12.69
CA LYS A 191 -2.61 -5.92 13.83
C LYS A 191 -3.55 -7.13 13.90
N LYS A 192 -4.14 -7.53 12.77
CA LYS A 192 -5.05 -8.70 12.69
C LYS A 192 -4.39 -10.00 13.15
N GLU A 193 -3.10 -10.14 12.86
CA GLU A 193 -2.31 -11.34 13.14
C GLU A 193 -1.51 -11.23 14.45
N HIS A 194 -1.85 -10.28 15.33
CA HIS A 194 -1.21 -10.04 16.63
C HIS A 194 0.32 -9.82 16.57
N TRP A 195 0.81 -9.27 15.43
CA TRP A 195 2.23 -8.94 15.28
C TRP A 195 2.62 -7.67 16.03
N ILE A 196 1.70 -6.72 16.14
CA ILE A 196 1.89 -5.46 16.87
C ILE A 196 1.39 -5.68 18.29
N ASN A 197 2.30 -5.62 19.25
CA ASN A 197 1.95 -5.66 20.66
C ASN A 197 1.71 -4.24 21.17
N VAL A 198 0.78 -4.05 22.11
CA VAL A 198 0.46 -2.73 22.69
C VAL A 198 1.67 -2.07 23.37
N ARG A 199 2.71 -2.86 23.68
CA ARG A 199 3.98 -2.38 24.26
C ARG A 199 4.87 -1.61 23.28
N GLU A 200 4.69 -1.79 21.97
CA GLU A 200 5.36 -0.97 20.97
C GLU A 200 4.48 0.24 20.68
N ASP A 201 5.00 1.47 20.82
CA ASP A 201 4.24 2.66 20.48
C ASP A 201 3.83 2.55 19.01
N SER A 202 2.54 2.35 18.76
CA SER A 202 1.95 2.22 17.42
C SER A 202 2.39 3.36 16.48
N VAL A 203 2.71 4.53 17.04
CA VAL A 203 3.27 5.67 16.34
C VAL A 203 4.65 5.35 15.75
N SER A 204 5.52 4.68 16.50
CA SER A 204 6.87 4.30 16.07
C SER A 204 6.86 3.33 14.88
N ILE A 205 5.99 2.31 14.93
CA ILE A 205 5.85 1.34 13.83
C ILE A 205 5.32 2.03 12.57
N CYS A 206 4.23 2.79 12.71
CA CYS A 206 3.66 3.55 11.60
C CYS A 206 4.67 4.52 10.99
N ALA A 207 5.44 5.25 11.82
CA ALA A 207 6.48 6.16 11.36
C ALA A 207 7.60 5.43 10.61
N SER A 208 8.04 4.27 11.11
CA SER A 208 9.06 3.45 10.45
C SER A 208 8.58 2.90 9.10
N LEU A 209 7.35 2.37 9.04
CA LEU A 209 6.75 1.88 7.80
C LEU A 209 6.55 3.01 6.78
N LEU A 210 6.07 4.17 7.24
CA LEU A 210 5.86 5.34 6.41
C LEU A 210 7.17 5.88 5.84
N ARG A 211 8.22 5.98 6.67
CA ARG A 211 9.54 6.41 6.21
C ARG A 211 10.08 5.46 5.15
N PHE A 212 10.00 4.15 5.39
CA PHE A 212 10.44 3.13 4.46
C PHE A 212 9.70 3.20 3.12
N GLU A 213 8.36 3.19 3.14
CA GLU A 213 7.58 3.20 1.90
C GLU A 213 7.75 4.50 1.13
N SER A 214 7.81 5.64 1.84
CA SER A 214 8.10 6.94 1.22
C SER A 214 9.44 6.96 0.51
N GLU A 215 10.49 6.42 1.14
CA GLU A 215 11.81 6.34 0.54
C GLU A 215 11.84 5.40 -0.66
N ARG A 216 11.37 4.16 -0.48
CA ARG A 216 11.33 3.12 -1.51
C ARG A 216 10.53 3.56 -2.74
N PHE A 217 9.32 4.08 -2.53
CA PHE A 217 8.43 4.48 -3.62
C PHE A 217 9.01 5.65 -4.41
N SER A 218 9.51 6.68 -3.72
CA SER A 218 10.14 7.83 -4.38
C SER A 218 11.39 7.46 -5.18
N TYR A 219 12.19 6.52 -4.67
CA TYR A 219 13.39 6.05 -5.33
C TYR A 219 13.08 5.18 -6.55
N SER A 220 12.11 4.27 -6.42
CA SER A 220 11.57 3.47 -7.51
C SER A 220 11.06 4.32 -8.66
N GLU A 221 10.21 5.31 -8.36
CA GLU A 221 9.63 6.18 -9.38
C GLU A 221 10.67 7.08 -10.03
N TYR A 222 11.68 7.55 -9.30
CA TYR A 222 12.79 8.30 -9.90
C TYR A 222 13.51 7.47 -10.96
N TRP A 223 14.00 6.27 -10.62
CA TRP A 223 14.77 5.44 -11.56
C TRP A 223 13.95 4.89 -12.72
N LYS A 224 12.66 4.61 -12.47
CA LYS A 224 11.72 4.22 -13.52
C LYS A 224 11.57 5.31 -14.58
N ASN A 225 11.54 6.59 -14.18
CA ASN A 225 11.43 7.71 -15.10
C ASN A 225 12.79 8.11 -15.72
N ALA A 226 13.91 7.78 -15.06
CA ALA A 226 15.25 7.93 -15.63
C ALA A 226 15.52 7.02 -16.85
N GLY A 227 14.77 5.93 -16.99
CA GLY A 227 14.88 5.01 -18.12
C GLY A 227 16.04 4.01 -18.02
N THR A 228 16.77 3.98 -16.89
CA THR A 228 17.88 3.06 -16.69
C THR A 228 17.42 1.78 -16.00
N ALA A 229 17.12 0.75 -16.80
CA ALA A 229 16.59 -0.52 -16.30
C ALA A 229 17.53 -1.24 -15.31
N SER A 230 18.85 -1.13 -15.49
CA SER A 230 19.85 -1.68 -14.57
C SER A 230 19.82 -0.99 -13.20
N LEU A 231 19.89 0.35 -13.18
CA LEU A 231 19.84 1.14 -11.95
C LEU A 231 18.49 1.02 -11.25
N TYR A 232 17.39 0.86 -11.99
CA TYR A 232 16.09 0.55 -11.41
C TYR A 232 16.10 -0.81 -10.68
N LYS A 233 16.69 -1.84 -11.29
CA LYS A 233 16.82 -3.16 -10.64
C LYS A 233 17.72 -3.12 -9.41
N GLU A 234 18.85 -2.42 -9.49
CA GLU A 234 19.77 -2.22 -8.38
C GLU A 234 19.13 -1.43 -7.23
N ALA A 235 18.35 -0.41 -7.56
CA ALA A 235 17.56 0.35 -6.60
C ALA A 235 16.55 -0.54 -5.86
N MET A 236 15.81 -1.37 -6.59
CA MET A 236 14.88 -2.33 -6.00
C MET A 236 15.56 -3.39 -5.14
N ALA A 237 16.78 -3.80 -5.49
CA ALA A 237 17.57 -4.71 -4.66
C ALA A 237 18.05 -4.03 -3.36
N THR A 238 18.48 -2.77 -3.43
CA THR A 238 18.95 -2.00 -2.28
C THR A 238 17.83 -1.74 -1.27
N ASP A 239 16.62 -1.48 -1.76
CA ASP A 239 15.44 -1.24 -0.93
C ASP A 239 15.02 -2.47 -0.10
N LEU A 240 15.39 -3.70 -0.51
CA LEU A 240 15.17 -4.89 0.31
C LEU A 240 15.97 -4.86 1.63
N PHE A 241 17.16 -4.25 1.61
CA PHE A 241 18.02 -4.16 2.80
C PHE A 241 17.51 -3.12 3.81
N LYS A 242 16.88 -2.04 3.33
CA LYS A 242 16.31 -0.97 4.16
C LYS A 242 14.95 -1.29 4.77
N LYS A 243 14.40 -2.47 4.46
CA LYS A 243 13.08 -2.88 4.91
C LYS A 243 13.05 -3.03 6.44
N PRO A 244 12.05 -2.42 7.12
CA PRO A 244 11.89 -2.58 8.56
C PRO A 244 11.76 -4.05 8.96
N GLU A 245 12.40 -4.43 10.06
CA GLU A 245 12.42 -5.82 10.51
C GLU A 245 11.02 -6.35 10.81
N SER A 246 10.17 -5.54 11.43
CA SER A 246 8.76 -5.87 11.67
C SER A 246 8.00 -6.21 10.38
N LEU A 247 8.30 -5.53 9.26
CA LEU A 247 7.71 -5.82 7.96
C LEU A 247 8.28 -7.09 7.33
N LYS A 248 9.58 -7.35 7.47
CA LYS A 248 10.21 -8.60 7.00
C LYS A 248 9.60 -9.81 7.72
N GLN A 249 9.54 -9.74 9.05
CA GLN A 249 8.99 -10.79 9.91
C GLN A 249 7.54 -11.10 9.56
N TRP A 250 6.69 -10.07 9.44
CA TRP A 250 5.28 -10.26 9.07
C TRP A 250 5.11 -10.88 7.68
N GLU A 251 5.89 -10.44 6.68
CA GLU A 251 5.82 -11.04 5.34
C GLU A 251 6.29 -12.49 5.31
N THR A 252 7.35 -12.82 6.06
CA THR A 252 7.81 -14.20 6.20
C THR A 252 6.71 -15.05 6.85
N TYR A 253 6.10 -14.57 7.92
CA TYR A 253 4.96 -15.24 8.56
C TYR A 253 3.80 -15.47 7.58
N LYS A 254 3.45 -14.46 6.75
CA LYS A 254 2.37 -14.58 5.76
C LYS A 254 2.66 -15.63 4.68
N LYS A 255 3.93 -15.88 4.36
CA LYS A 255 4.37 -16.90 3.41
C LYS A 255 4.35 -18.31 4.01
N LEU A 256 4.30 -18.45 5.34
CA LEU A 256 4.26 -19.76 5.99
C LEU A 256 2.94 -20.49 5.71
N PRO A 257 2.99 -21.79 5.36
CA PRO A 257 1.80 -22.57 5.09
C PRO A 257 0.96 -22.74 6.36
N SER A 258 -0.35 -22.94 6.22
CA SER A 258 -1.28 -23.09 7.36
C SER A 258 -0.99 -24.30 8.24
N TRP A 259 -0.29 -25.31 7.73
CA TRP A 259 0.12 -26.49 8.48
C TRP A 259 1.41 -26.30 9.29
N SER A 260 2.13 -25.19 9.08
CA SER A 260 3.45 -24.89 9.65
C SER A 260 3.39 -24.75 11.16
N LEU A 261 4.26 -25.48 11.86
CA LEU A 261 4.40 -25.34 13.30
C LEU A 261 5.00 -23.98 13.68
N ILE A 262 5.91 -23.43 12.87
CA ILE A 262 6.50 -22.10 13.09
C ILE A 262 5.38 -21.05 13.15
N ARG A 263 4.40 -21.15 12.24
CA ARG A 263 3.25 -20.25 12.21
C ARG A 263 2.44 -20.32 13.51
N ASP A 264 2.14 -21.51 13.99
CA ASP A 264 1.40 -21.72 15.24
C ASP A 264 2.16 -21.18 16.47
N VAL A 265 3.48 -21.39 16.48
CA VAL A 265 4.40 -20.92 17.53
C VAL A 265 4.43 -19.40 17.57
N LEU A 266 4.61 -18.74 16.42
CA LEU A 266 4.66 -17.27 16.33
C LEU A 266 3.32 -16.63 16.70
N TYR A 267 2.21 -17.27 16.34
CA TYR A 267 0.87 -16.83 16.76
C TYR A 267 0.71 -16.89 18.29
N SER A 268 1.30 -17.90 18.92
CA SER A 268 1.22 -18.13 20.37
C SER A 268 2.35 -17.47 21.17
N LYS A 269 3.13 -16.56 20.55
CA LYS A 269 4.40 -16.03 21.09
C LYS A 269 4.31 -15.52 22.53
N GLU A 270 3.20 -14.88 22.90
CA GLU A 270 2.97 -14.34 24.24
C GLU A 270 2.66 -15.44 25.26
N LEU A 271 1.86 -16.44 24.86
CA LEU A 271 1.46 -17.56 25.71
C LEU A 271 2.66 -18.42 26.11
N ILE A 272 3.62 -18.58 25.21
CA ILE A 272 4.83 -19.38 25.45
C ILE A 272 6.07 -18.55 25.81
N ALA A 273 5.88 -17.25 26.03
CA ALA A 273 6.93 -16.29 26.40
C ALA A 273 8.21 -16.44 25.53
N LEU A 274 8.06 -16.36 24.21
CA LEU A 274 9.20 -16.45 23.30
C LEU A 274 10.21 -15.32 23.55
N THR A 275 11.48 -15.69 23.67
CA THR A 275 12.59 -14.73 23.71
C THR A 275 12.87 -14.17 22.31
N THR A 276 13.49 -12.99 22.22
CA THR A 276 13.90 -12.38 20.94
C THR A 276 14.82 -13.31 20.14
N ALA A 277 15.80 -13.95 20.80
CA ALA A 277 16.70 -14.91 20.16
C ALA A 277 15.96 -16.14 19.58
N GLN A 278 14.91 -16.62 20.25
CA GLN A 278 14.06 -17.70 19.73
C GLN A 278 13.24 -17.23 18.52
N VAL A 279 12.68 -16.01 18.57
CA VAL A 279 11.96 -15.42 17.43
C VAL A 279 12.87 -15.32 16.21
N ASP A 280 14.08 -14.78 16.38
CA ASP A 280 15.06 -14.66 15.29
C ASP A 280 15.45 -16.03 14.71
N SER A 281 15.69 -17.01 15.59
CA SER A 281 16.01 -18.38 15.18
C SER A 281 14.86 -19.04 14.40
N LEU A 282 13.61 -18.85 14.83
CA LEU A 282 12.42 -19.35 14.14
C LEU A 282 12.27 -18.77 12.74
N PHE A 283 12.62 -17.50 12.54
CA PHE A 283 12.62 -16.87 11.22
C PHE A 283 13.71 -17.37 10.27
N GLY A 284 14.79 -17.96 10.79
CA GLY A 284 15.82 -18.64 10.00
C GLY A 284 15.47 -20.08 9.60
N ILE A 285 14.48 -20.71 10.25
CA ILE A 285 14.09 -22.10 9.95
C ILE A 285 13.61 -22.31 8.51
N PRO A 286 12.80 -21.44 7.88
CA PRO A 286 12.33 -21.65 6.52
C PRO A 286 13.46 -21.84 5.50
N GLU A 287 14.55 -21.10 5.62
CA GLU A 287 15.72 -21.23 4.74
C GLU A 287 16.45 -22.55 5.00
N ARG A 288 16.70 -22.89 6.27
CA ARG A 288 17.30 -24.19 6.66
C ARG A 288 16.43 -25.37 6.19
N LEU A 289 15.11 -25.23 6.24
CA LEU A 289 14.16 -26.25 5.80
C LEU A 289 14.25 -26.48 4.29
N GLU A 290 14.38 -25.43 3.48
CA GLU A 290 14.57 -25.59 2.03
C GLU A 290 15.92 -26.24 1.69
N GLN A 291 17.00 -25.86 2.39
CA GLN A 291 18.31 -26.51 2.24
C GLN A 291 18.24 -28.02 2.54
N LEU A 292 17.62 -28.41 3.67
CA LEU A 292 17.42 -29.81 4.02
C LEU A 292 16.55 -30.56 3.00
N LYS A 293 15.50 -29.93 2.46
CA LYS A 293 14.68 -30.53 1.40
C LYS A 293 15.52 -30.80 0.15
N GLU A 294 16.38 -29.88 -0.26
CA GLU A 294 17.26 -30.08 -1.40
C GLU A 294 18.27 -31.20 -1.16
N GLU A 295 18.90 -31.26 0.01
CA GLU A 295 19.83 -32.33 0.39
C GLU A 295 19.17 -33.70 0.35
N LYS A 296 17.99 -33.84 0.97
CA LYS A 296 17.21 -35.10 0.96
C LYS A 296 16.78 -35.50 -0.44
N LYS A 297 16.43 -34.54 -1.30
CA LYS A 297 16.15 -34.79 -2.73
C LYS A 297 17.39 -35.29 -3.47
N ARG A 298 18.56 -34.69 -3.24
CA ARG A 298 19.85 -35.13 -3.82
C ARG A 298 20.19 -36.56 -3.38
N GLN A 299 19.91 -36.90 -2.13
CA GLN A 299 20.11 -38.24 -1.55
C GLN A 299 18.99 -39.25 -1.91
N LYS A 300 17.94 -38.83 -2.61
CA LYS A 300 16.74 -39.63 -2.94
C LYS A 300 16.03 -40.24 -1.71
N GLU A 301 16.13 -39.57 -0.57
CA GLU A 301 15.48 -40.02 0.66
C GLU A 301 14.02 -39.55 0.73
N LYS A 302 13.13 -40.41 1.21
CA LYS A 302 11.75 -40.03 1.50
C LYS A 302 11.69 -39.29 2.83
N TYR A 303 11.00 -38.17 2.86
CA TYR A 303 10.83 -37.36 4.06
C TYR A 303 9.41 -36.80 4.19
N LEU A 304 8.99 -36.57 5.43
CA LEU A 304 7.77 -35.84 5.75
C LEU A 304 8.13 -34.38 6.00
N GLN A 305 7.56 -33.46 5.22
CA GLN A 305 7.85 -32.02 5.34
C GLN A 305 7.60 -31.48 6.75
N ARG A 306 6.46 -31.88 7.36
CA ARG A 306 6.11 -31.48 8.73
C ARG A 306 7.08 -32.05 9.76
N GLY A 307 7.59 -33.26 9.53
CA GLY A 307 8.60 -33.88 10.40
C GLY A 307 9.95 -33.16 10.35
N LEU A 308 10.39 -32.72 9.17
CA LEU A 308 11.60 -31.91 9.02
C LEU A 308 11.47 -30.52 9.65
N GLU A 309 10.31 -29.88 9.51
CA GLU A 309 10.04 -28.62 10.20
C GLU A 309 10.07 -28.82 11.72
N TYR A 310 9.44 -29.87 12.22
CA TYR A 310 9.42 -30.19 13.65
C TYR A 310 10.82 -30.44 14.22
N SER A 311 11.69 -31.17 13.50
CA SER A 311 13.06 -31.41 13.97
C SER A 311 13.85 -30.10 14.14
N LEU A 312 13.67 -29.13 13.25
CA LEU A 312 14.31 -27.81 13.35
C LEU A 312 13.69 -26.97 14.48
N VAL A 313 12.36 -27.01 14.66
CA VAL A 313 11.69 -26.27 15.74
C VAL A 313 12.08 -26.79 17.11
N LYS A 314 12.31 -28.10 17.25
CA LYS A 314 12.76 -28.76 18.49
C LYS A 314 14.18 -28.35 18.92
N GLU A 315 15.00 -27.83 18.01
CA GLU A 315 16.31 -27.23 18.34
C GLU A 315 16.16 -25.87 19.06
N VAL A 316 15.04 -25.17 18.84
CA VAL A 316 14.82 -23.79 19.31
C VAL A 316 13.88 -23.73 20.51
N LEU A 317 12.87 -24.61 20.55
CA LEU A 317 11.82 -24.61 21.56
C LEU A 317 11.94 -25.78 22.52
N THR A 318 11.57 -25.53 23.76
CA THR A 318 11.45 -26.61 24.75
C THR A 318 10.22 -27.50 24.45
N PRO A 319 10.25 -28.79 24.84
CA PRO A 319 9.07 -29.66 24.71
C PRO A 319 7.81 -29.11 25.41
N VAL A 320 8.00 -28.35 26.49
CA VAL A 320 6.92 -27.67 27.22
C VAL A 320 6.28 -26.60 26.36
N GLN A 321 7.08 -25.72 25.73
CA GLN A 321 6.56 -24.68 24.83
C GLN A 321 5.82 -25.29 23.64
N ILE A 322 6.37 -26.33 23.01
CA ILE A 322 5.72 -27.03 21.89
C ILE A 322 4.36 -27.60 22.35
N ASN A 323 4.31 -28.23 23.52
CA ASN A 323 3.07 -28.80 24.03
C ASN A 323 2.01 -27.71 24.29
N VAL A 324 2.39 -26.55 24.82
CA VAL A 324 1.45 -25.41 25.00
C VAL A 324 0.89 -24.93 23.66
N VAL A 325 1.73 -24.80 22.62
CA VAL A 325 1.29 -24.41 21.27
C VAL A 325 0.29 -25.43 20.70
N LEU A 326 0.60 -26.73 20.83
CA LEU A 326 -0.30 -27.77 20.33
C LEU A 326 -1.62 -27.83 21.11
N LYS A 327 -1.59 -27.56 22.42
CA LYS A 327 -2.81 -27.43 23.25
C LYS A 327 -3.69 -26.28 22.78
N GLU A 328 -3.09 -25.13 22.47
CA GLU A 328 -3.84 -23.97 21.97
C GLU A 328 -4.46 -24.27 20.59
N LYS A 329 -3.67 -24.85 19.68
CA LYS A 329 -4.10 -25.20 18.32
C LYS A 329 -5.30 -26.16 18.30
N TYR A 330 -5.25 -27.22 19.10
CA TYR A 330 -6.28 -28.26 19.11
C TYR A 330 -7.34 -28.07 20.20
N GLY A 331 -7.19 -27.08 21.08
CA GLY A 331 -8.06 -26.87 22.23
C GLY A 331 -9.52 -26.67 21.84
N ASN A 332 -9.79 -25.79 20.87
CA ASN A 332 -11.16 -25.51 20.42
C ASN A 332 -11.82 -26.73 19.72
N GLU A 333 -11.07 -27.45 18.87
CA GLU A 333 -11.54 -28.69 18.24
C GLU A 333 -11.94 -29.73 19.31
N MET A 334 -11.11 -29.87 20.34
CA MET A 334 -11.36 -30.83 21.41
C MET A 334 -12.51 -30.39 22.32
N ARG A 335 -12.66 -29.10 22.64
CA ARG A 335 -13.81 -28.59 23.41
C ARG A 335 -15.13 -28.88 22.71
N GLN A 336 -15.25 -28.58 21.41
CA GLN A 336 -16.44 -28.91 20.62
C GLN A 336 -16.70 -30.42 20.55
N SER A 337 -15.63 -31.22 20.49
CA SER A 337 -15.75 -32.67 20.56
C SER A 337 -16.25 -33.13 21.94
N VAL A 338 -15.82 -32.51 23.03
CA VAL A 338 -16.27 -32.83 24.39
C VAL A 338 -17.72 -32.42 24.61
N GLU A 339 -18.16 -31.28 24.10
CA GLU A 339 -19.58 -30.85 24.18
C GLU A 339 -20.51 -31.91 23.58
N LYS A 340 -20.19 -32.43 22.38
CA LYS A 340 -20.96 -33.51 21.74
C LYS A 340 -20.93 -34.81 22.54
N ASP A 341 -19.79 -35.11 23.17
CA ASP A 341 -19.67 -36.28 24.05
C ASP A 341 -20.51 -36.12 25.31
N LEU A 342 -20.56 -34.92 25.90
CA LEU A 342 -21.40 -34.62 27.06
C LEU A 342 -22.87 -34.80 26.74
N GLU A 343 -23.36 -34.27 25.62
CA GLU A 343 -24.74 -34.51 25.17
C GLU A 343 -25.06 -36.01 25.01
N THR A 344 -24.09 -36.78 24.50
CA THR A 344 -24.24 -38.23 24.33
C THR A 344 -24.30 -38.93 25.69
N LEU A 345 -23.43 -38.55 26.63
CA LEU A 345 -23.43 -39.08 28.00
C LEU A 345 -24.74 -38.75 28.72
N GLU A 346 -25.28 -37.54 28.54
CA GLU A 346 -26.54 -37.10 29.13
C GLU A 346 -27.71 -37.92 28.62
N LYS A 347 -27.84 -38.07 27.29
CA LYS A 347 -28.89 -38.87 26.63
C LYS A 347 -28.89 -40.34 27.07
N ASN A 348 -27.71 -40.88 27.44
CA ASN A 348 -27.54 -42.25 27.88
C ASN A 348 -27.53 -42.40 29.42
N GLY A 349 -27.88 -41.35 30.18
CA GLY A 349 -28.00 -41.38 31.63
C GLY A 349 -26.67 -41.53 32.38
N LEU A 350 -25.52 -41.31 31.72
CA LEU A 350 -24.18 -41.54 32.28
C LEU A 350 -23.62 -40.36 33.09
N LEU A 351 -24.37 -39.25 33.20
CA LEU A 351 -24.01 -38.06 33.98
C LEU A 351 -24.68 -38.00 35.37
N GLN A 352 -25.55 -38.96 35.71
CA GLN A 352 -26.32 -38.91 36.96
C GLN A 352 -25.39 -38.95 38.20
N GLY A 353 -25.49 -37.92 39.05
CA GLY A 353 -24.76 -37.81 40.31
C GLY A 353 -23.29 -37.36 40.20
N ARG A 354 -22.82 -36.92 39.03
CA ARG A 354 -21.46 -36.41 38.83
C ARG A 354 -21.47 -34.95 38.38
N ASP A 355 -20.45 -34.19 38.79
CA ASP A 355 -20.27 -32.82 38.33
C ASP A 355 -19.88 -32.79 36.83
N ALA A 356 -20.76 -32.22 36.01
CA ALA A 356 -20.57 -32.08 34.57
C ALA A 356 -19.30 -31.27 34.22
N GLY A 357 -18.90 -30.32 35.06
CA GLY A 357 -17.67 -29.55 34.89
C GLY A 357 -16.41 -30.39 35.07
N ILE A 358 -16.39 -31.27 36.09
CA ILE A 358 -15.27 -32.20 36.34
C ILE A 358 -15.16 -33.20 35.20
N ILE A 359 -16.28 -33.76 34.75
CA ILE A 359 -16.31 -34.70 33.62
C ILE A 359 -15.84 -34.02 32.33
N SER A 360 -16.34 -32.81 32.04
CA SER A 360 -15.94 -32.04 30.87
C SER A 360 -14.43 -31.84 30.83
N LYS A 361 -13.84 -31.45 31.96
CA LYS A 361 -12.39 -31.25 32.08
C LYS A 361 -11.61 -32.56 31.88
N GLU A 362 -12.04 -33.65 32.52
CA GLU A 362 -11.39 -34.97 32.37
C GLU A 362 -11.40 -35.46 30.91
N LEU A 363 -12.55 -35.34 30.24
CA LEU A 363 -12.70 -35.70 28.83
C LEU A 363 -11.82 -34.82 27.93
N LEU A 364 -11.79 -33.51 28.20
CA LEU A 364 -10.98 -32.56 27.44
C LEU A 364 -9.48 -32.85 27.59
N ASP A 365 -9.01 -33.01 28.82
CA ASP A 365 -7.60 -33.28 29.11
C ASP A 365 -7.14 -34.57 28.45
N TYR A 366 -7.93 -35.65 28.56
CA TYR A 366 -7.60 -36.93 27.92
C TYR A 366 -7.55 -36.82 26.40
N LYS A 367 -8.61 -36.29 25.77
CA LYS A 367 -8.69 -36.19 24.30
C LYS A 367 -7.60 -35.28 23.74
N LEU A 368 -7.33 -34.16 24.40
CA LEU A 368 -6.29 -33.23 23.99
C LEU A 368 -4.91 -33.88 24.10
N ASN A 369 -4.60 -34.55 25.21
CA ASN A 369 -3.34 -35.27 25.38
C ASN A 369 -3.16 -36.38 24.34
N LEU A 370 -4.21 -37.14 24.04
CA LEU A 370 -4.18 -38.19 23.01
C LEU A 370 -3.99 -37.61 21.60
N LYS A 371 -4.69 -36.52 21.26
CA LYS A 371 -4.53 -35.81 19.99
C LYS A 371 -3.09 -35.33 19.80
N ILE A 372 -2.51 -34.71 20.83
CA ILE A 372 -1.14 -34.22 20.81
C ILE A 372 -0.15 -35.39 20.67
N ALA A 373 -0.33 -36.48 21.41
CA ALA A 373 0.52 -37.66 21.30
C ALA A 373 0.49 -38.26 19.88
N ASN A 374 -0.68 -38.35 19.25
CA ASN A 374 -0.81 -38.79 17.86
C ASN A 374 -0.05 -37.89 16.90
N VAL A 375 -0.22 -36.57 17.01
CA VAL A 375 0.48 -35.61 16.16
C VAL A 375 2.00 -35.72 16.35
N LEU A 376 2.49 -35.83 17.57
CA LEU A 376 3.93 -35.97 17.82
C LEU A 376 4.51 -37.25 17.20
N VAL A 377 3.80 -38.37 17.26
CA VAL A 377 4.20 -39.63 16.59
C VAL A 377 4.20 -39.49 15.06
N GLU A 378 3.26 -38.75 14.49
CA GLU A 378 3.21 -38.46 13.05
C GLU A 378 4.38 -37.58 12.59
N LEU A 379 4.76 -36.59 13.42
CA LEU A 379 5.86 -35.67 13.13
C LEU A 379 7.24 -36.35 13.31
N GLU A 380 7.40 -37.10 14.40
CA GLU A 380 8.63 -37.81 14.74
C GLU A 380 8.28 -39.15 15.41
N LYS A 381 8.60 -40.27 14.75
CA LYS A 381 8.41 -41.63 15.32
C LYS A 381 9.50 -41.98 16.35
N SER A 382 9.68 -41.13 17.35
CA SER A 382 10.60 -41.39 18.46
C SER A 382 9.99 -42.41 19.43
N ARG A 383 10.85 -43.17 20.13
CA ARG A 383 10.40 -44.12 21.16
C ARG A 383 9.57 -43.40 22.24
N GLU A 384 10.02 -42.22 22.66
CA GLU A 384 9.33 -41.40 23.66
C GLU A 384 7.88 -41.07 23.24
N HIS A 385 7.67 -40.61 22.00
CA HIS A 385 6.33 -40.25 21.52
C HIS A 385 5.42 -41.49 21.38
N VAL A 386 5.98 -42.61 20.93
CA VAL A 386 5.24 -43.88 20.81
C VAL A 386 4.81 -44.41 22.17
N PHE A 387 5.71 -44.41 23.17
CA PHE A 387 5.38 -44.84 24.52
C PHE A 387 4.31 -43.94 25.15
N LYS A 388 4.46 -42.61 25.05
CA LYS A 388 3.47 -41.67 25.58
C LYS A 388 2.07 -41.87 24.98
N ARG A 389 1.99 -42.15 23.67
CA ARG A 389 0.71 -42.50 23.03
C ARG A 389 0.16 -43.81 23.58
N TYR A 390 0.99 -44.84 23.68
CA TYR A 390 0.60 -46.15 24.17
C TYR A 390 0.09 -46.10 25.62
N ASP A 391 0.76 -45.32 26.48
CA ASP A 391 0.33 -45.10 27.87
C ASP A 391 -1.05 -44.46 27.96
N LEU A 392 -1.35 -43.50 27.09
CA LEU A 392 -2.68 -42.88 27.00
C LEU A 392 -3.74 -43.86 26.49
N GLU A 393 -3.40 -44.68 25.49
CA GLU A 393 -4.33 -45.69 24.94
C GLU A 393 -4.69 -46.77 25.98
N ASN A 394 -3.72 -47.20 26.79
CA ASN A 394 -3.93 -48.21 27.84
C ASN A 394 -4.65 -47.65 29.07
N ASN A 395 -4.36 -46.39 29.44
CA ASN A 395 -4.96 -45.72 30.59
C ASN A 395 -6.21 -44.90 30.21
N LYS A 396 -6.98 -45.38 29.22
CA LYS A 396 -8.21 -44.74 28.74
C LYS A 396 -9.26 -44.63 29.87
N PRO A 397 -9.80 -43.42 30.16
CA PRO A 397 -10.84 -43.22 31.16
C PRO A 397 -12.09 -44.06 30.92
N VAL A 398 -12.74 -44.49 32.00
CA VAL A 398 -13.93 -45.35 31.95
C VAL A 398 -15.06 -44.71 31.12
N LEU A 399 -15.27 -43.40 31.27
CA LEU A 399 -16.28 -42.67 30.51
C LEU A 399 -16.00 -42.66 29.00
N ILE A 400 -14.73 -42.59 28.59
CA ILE A 400 -14.33 -42.67 27.18
C ILE A 400 -14.62 -44.07 26.63
N ARG A 401 -14.35 -45.14 27.40
CA ARG A 401 -14.65 -46.52 26.99
C ARG A 401 -16.16 -46.70 26.74
N LYS A 402 -16.99 -46.22 27.67
CA LYS A 402 -18.46 -46.24 27.53
C LYS A 402 -18.94 -45.44 26.32
N LEU A 403 -18.34 -44.28 26.05
CA LEU A 403 -18.64 -43.48 24.84
C LEU A 403 -18.31 -44.23 23.55
N GLU A 404 -17.19 -44.95 23.51
CA GLU A 404 -16.82 -45.77 22.35
C GLU A 404 -17.78 -46.94 22.14
N GLU A 405 -18.25 -47.58 23.22
CA GLU A 405 -19.27 -48.63 23.18
C GLU A 405 -20.61 -48.12 22.66
N ILE A 406 -21.11 -46.99 23.18
CA ILE A 406 -22.35 -46.35 22.71
C ILE A 406 -22.25 -46.06 21.20
N ARG A 407 -21.14 -45.48 20.76
CA ARG A 407 -20.92 -45.15 19.34
C ARG A 407 -20.83 -46.39 18.46
N LYS A 408 -20.27 -47.50 18.94
CA LYS A 408 -20.26 -48.77 18.21
C LYS A 408 -21.69 -49.30 18.04
N LEU A 409 -22.46 -49.34 19.12
CA LEU A 409 -23.86 -49.76 19.09
C LEU A 409 -24.72 -48.88 18.18
N GLU A 410 -24.53 -47.56 18.20
CA GLU A 410 -25.24 -46.63 17.30
C GLU A 410 -24.86 -46.86 15.83
N LYS A 411 -23.58 -47.13 15.53
CA LYS A 411 -23.13 -47.44 14.16
C LYS A 411 -23.70 -48.77 13.67
N GLU A 412 -23.76 -49.78 14.53
CA GLU A 412 -24.35 -51.08 14.21
C GLU A 412 -25.86 -50.95 13.97
N LYS A 413 -26.59 -50.23 14.83
CA LYS A 413 -28.02 -49.94 14.63
C LYS A 413 -28.30 -49.21 13.32
N LYS A 414 -27.46 -48.24 12.94
CA LYS A 414 -27.59 -47.51 11.67
C LYS A 414 -27.30 -48.36 10.44
N LYS A 415 -26.42 -49.38 10.55
CA LYS A 415 -26.14 -50.30 9.44
C LYS A 415 -27.27 -51.31 9.18
N VAL A 416 -28.07 -51.62 10.19
CA VAL A 416 -29.20 -52.56 10.11
C VAL A 416 -30.47 -51.90 9.53
N GLN A 417 -30.51 -50.56 9.45
CA GLN A 417 -31.65 -49.78 8.94
C GLN A 417 -31.54 -49.41 7.44
N PHE A 418 -30.58 -49.97 6.69
CA PHE A 418 -30.45 -49.77 5.24
C PHE A 418 -30.81 -51.03 4.46
#